data_AF-A0A535BZ35-F1
#
_entry.id   AF-A0A535BZ35-F1
#
_cell.length_a   1.000
_cell.length_b   1.000
_cell.length_c   1.000
_cell.angle_alpha   90.00
_cell.angle_beta   90.00
_cell.angle_gamma   90.00
#
_symmetry.space_group_name_H-M   'P 1'
#
loop_
_entity.id
_entity.type
_entity.pdbx_description
1 polymer ?
#
loop_
_entity_poly.entity_id
_entity_poly.type
_entity_poly.pdbx_seq_one_letter_code
_entity_poly.pdbx_strand_id
1 'polypeptide(L)'
;MPPFPTHDLLADFGELRHRLSLILEDESRASRADLVDAFLLACGLNQILEDYMGDGGAMLAAAARVVRDGAPRGLNRLSRPLGGTARWMQRRRDGGQLRSLQRQLALVVDSLADDMVRGVEAFGTPEITCREVLTHRLEGLSELHADVQSRVIRLPTCFRSLDQDPRDFGRLVDRFAELQPDRVRPILTVGLRSSGSYTAPLCAAYLRAAGYQPVDTITIRPRQRWLPGEVERLRTAVSTSATIMLSDDPPSTGNSLREVARNLEAMGVDRDRIVIAVASTSDQLPESIAEYRHAVLPATHWAIHDRLSDDAIRQTLSELLAGVTIDVSSTDGRTTQVRVTGIRSVTRINLPPTMDPSLGSVSRRHARALFSVELVDEAEVAHRHLIYAKGTGLGYLGDHSLSVSTPLHEYLPAIYGLREGLMFRAWLPDEWNVARGQGLDLRIITRRIARYVLARRDALATGSDITDRL
;
A
#
# COMPACT_ATOMS: atom_id res chain seq x y z
N MET A 1 0.36 -6.25 -20.46
CA MET A 1 0.78 -4.95 -19.89
C MET A 1 -0.17 -4.61 -18.75
N PRO A 2 0.29 -3.92 -17.69
CA PRO A 2 -0.61 -3.42 -16.67
C PRO A 2 -1.72 -2.57 -17.32
N PRO A 3 -2.94 -2.54 -16.74
CA PRO A 3 -4.08 -1.80 -17.31
C PRO A 3 -3.74 -0.35 -17.61
N PHE A 4 -2.90 0.27 -16.77
CA PHE A 4 -2.41 1.63 -16.95
C PHE A 4 -0.92 1.68 -16.57
N PRO A 5 0.02 1.90 -17.50
CA PRO A 5 1.37 2.26 -17.13
C PRO A 5 1.37 3.70 -16.63
N THR A 6 1.50 3.91 -15.33
CA THR A 6 1.45 5.25 -14.73
C THR A 6 2.78 5.49 -14.06
N HIS A 7 3.65 6.23 -14.73
CA HIS A 7 4.89 6.74 -14.14
C HIS A 7 4.61 7.81 -13.08
N ASP A 8 3.37 8.28 -12.97
CA ASP A 8 2.87 9.11 -11.89
C ASP A 8 1.86 8.35 -11.02
N LEU A 9 2.18 8.19 -9.74
CA LEU A 9 1.32 7.54 -8.74
C LEU A 9 0.40 8.52 -8.02
N LEU A 10 0.65 9.83 -8.13
CA LEU A 10 -0.11 10.87 -7.44
C LEU A 10 -1.35 11.24 -8.26
N ALA A 11 -2.19 10.25 -8.56
CA ALA A 11 -3.45 10.46 -9.24
C ALA A 11 -4.43 11.25 -8.36
N ASP A 12 -5.19 12.15 -9.00
CA ASP A 12 -6.32 12.82 -8.36
C ASP A 12 -7.57 11.93 -8.32
N PHE A 13 -8.59 12.38 -7.62
CA PHE A 13 -9.84 11.64 -7.45
C PHE A 13 -10.51 11.31 -8.79
N GLY A 14 -10.50 12.26 -9.73
CA GLY A 14 -11.07 12.06 -11.06
C GLY A 14 -10.34 10.96 -11.85
N GLU A 15 -9.01 10.97 -11.78
CA GLU A 15 -8.17 9.98 -12.44
C GLU A 15 -8.31 8.58 -11.80
N LEU A 16 -8.30 8.47 -10.47
CA LEU A 16 -8.52 7.18 -9.79
C LEU A 16 -9.87 6.57 -10.17
N ARG A 17 -10.93 7.40 -10.23
CA ARG A 17 -12.27 6.98 -10.64
C ARG A 17 -12.25 6.47 -12.07
N HIS A 18 -11.60 7.19 -12.99
CA HIS A 18 -11.51 6.79 -14.39
C HIS A 18 -10.77 5.45 -14.56
N ARG A 19 -9.62 5.28 -13.88
CA ARG A 19 -8.85 4.02 -13.90
C ARG A 19 -9.69 2.86 -13.36
N LEU A 20 -10.47 3.09 -12.30
CA LEU A 20 -11.37 2.07 -11.75
C LEU A 20 -12.50 1.73 -12.73
N SER A 21 -13.14 2.71 -13.37
CA SER A 21 -14.15 2.48 -14.41
C SER A 21 -13.63 1.60 -15.54
N LEU A 22 -12.41 1.86 -16.03
CA LEU A 22 -11.81 1.09 -17.12
C LEU A 22 -11.57 -0.39 -16.75
N ILE A 23 -11.26 -0.69 -15.48
CA ILE A 23 -11.19 -2.08 -15.00
C ILE A 23 -12.56 -2.74 -15.04
N LEU A 24 -13.62 -1.98 -14.72
CA LEU A 24 -14.99 -2.47 -14.57
C LEU A 24 -15.84 -2.48 -15.84
N GLU A 25 -15.36 -1.85 -16.92
CA GLU A 25 -16.02 -1.90 -18.23
C GLU A 25 -15.52 -3.08 -19.07
N ASP A 26 -14.29 -3.53 -18.85
CA ASP A 26 -13.70 -4.62 -19.62
C ASP A 26 -13.93 -5.98 -18.93
N GLU A 27 -15.03 -6.65 -19.26
CA GLU A 27 -15.40 -7.95 -18.67
C GLU A 27 -14.42 -9.08 -19.05
N SER A 28 -13.65 -8.91 -20.13
CA SER A 28 -12.59 -9.86 -20.49
C SER A 28 -11.39 -9.82 -19.53
N ARG A 29 -11.34 -8.77 -18.68
CA ARG A 29 -10.33 -8.54 -17.65
C ARG A 29 -10.85 -8.93 -16.27
N ALA A 30 -10.83 -10.24 -16.01
CA ALA A 30 -11.12 -10.82 -14.69
C ALA A 30 -9.87 -11.52 -14.15
N SER A 31 -8.74 -10.81 -14.14
CA SER A 31 -7.51 -11.33 -13.54
C SER A 31 -7.41 -10.96 -12.06
N ARG A 32 -6.60 -11.72 -11.32
CA ARG A 32 -6.22 -11.37 -9.94
C ARG A 32 -5.62 -9.96 -9.83
N ALA A 33 -4.89 -9.52 -10.87
CA ALA A 33 -4.31 -8.19 -10.91
C ALA A 33 -5.40 -7.10 -11.00
N ASP A 34 -6.43 -7.32 -11.81
CA ASP A 34 -7.54 -6.37 -11.97
C ASP A 34 -8.34 -6.23 -10.65
N LEU A 35 -8.57 -7.33 -9.93
CA LEU A 35 -9.23 -7.28 -8.61
C LEU A 35 -8.38 -6.53 -7.57
N VAL A 36 -7.07 -6.78 -7.53
CA VAL A 36 -6.13 -6.06 -6.67
C VAL A 36 -6.17 -4.56 -6.96
N ASP A 37 -6.09 -4.17 -8.23
CA ASP A 37 -6.11 -2.77 -8.63
C ASP A 37 -7.45 -2.13 -8.33
N ALA A 38 -8.56 -2.82 -8.58
CA ALA A 38 -9.89 -2.33 -8.25
C ALA A 38 -10.03 -2.04 -6.75
N PHE A 39 -9.56 -2.95 -5.90
CA PHE A 39 -9.54 -2.77 -4.46
C PHE A 39 -8.69 -1.56 -4.04
N LEU A 40 -7.44 -1.46 -4.53
CA LEU A 40 -6.54 -0.37 -4.19
C LEU A 40 -7.08 1.00 -4.64
N LEU A 41 -7.65 1.09 -5.84
CA LEU A 41 -8.25 2.32 -6.36
C LEU A 41 -9.51 2.72 -5.56
N ALA A 42 -10.38 1.77 -5.22
CA ALA A 42 -11.58 2.04 -4.42
C ALA A 42 -11.24 2.52 -3.00
N CYS A 43 -10.25 1.91 -2.35
CA CYS A 43 -9.72 2.38 -1.07
C CYS A 43 -9.15 3.80 -1.18
N GLY A 44 -8.41 4.10 -2.25
CA GLY A 44 -7.87 5.45 -2.51
C GLY A 44 -8.95 6.50 -2.67
N LEU A 45 -9.99 6.20 -3.45
CA LEU A 45 -11.17 7.08 -3.59
C LEU A 45 -11.86 7.32 -2.26
N ASN A 46 -12.09 6.26 -1.46
CA ASN A 46 -12.75 6.39 -0.17
C ASN A 46 -11.90 7.22 0.80
N GLN A 47 -10.58 6.99 0.82
CA GLN A 47 -9.65 7.75 1.66
C GLN A 47 -9.64 9.24 1.31
N ILE A 48 -9.62 9.60 0.01
CA ILE A 48 -9.69 11.00 -0.42
C ILE A 48 -11.00 11.64 0.05
N LEU A 49 -12.12 10.94 -0.10
CA LEU A 49 -13.43 11.45 0.26
C LEU A 49 -13.55 11.67 1.77
N GLU A 50 -13.06 10.72 2.57
CA GLU A 50 -13.02 10.82 4.03
C GLU A 50 -12.08 11.93 4.52
N ASP A 51 -10.89 12.07 3.93
CA ASP A 51 -9.96 13.17 4.23
C ASP A 51 -10.61 14.53 3.87
N TYR A 52 -11.29 14.62 2.72
CA TYR A 52 -12.03 15.82 2.31
C TYR A 52 -13.13 16.20 3.31
N MET A 53 -13.89 15.21 3.78
CA MET A 53 -14.91 15.38 4.79
C MET A 53 -14.30 15.86 6.12
N GLY A 54 -13.11 15.36 6.49
CA GLY A 54 -12.39 15.72 7.73
C GLY A 54 -11.77 17.11 7.74
N ASP A 55 -11.42 17.65 6.56
CA ASP A 55 -10.82 18.99 6.42
C ASP A 55 -11.79 20.15 6.71
N GLY A 56 -13.09 19.87 6.89
CA GLY A 56 -14.14 20.88 7.06
C GLY A 56 -13.92 21.84 8.23
N GLY A 57 -13.38 23.02 7.94
CA GLY A 57 -13.14 24.04 8.97
C GLY A 57 -12.04 23.68 9.96
N ALA A 58 -11.14 22.74 9.62
CA ALA A 58 -10.04 22.30 10.49
C ALA A 58 -9.12 23.46 10.92
N MET A 59 -8.74 24.34 9.97
CA MET A 59 -7.94 25.54 10.28
C MET A 59 -8.67 26.49 11.25
N LEU A 60 -9.97 26.72 11.04
CA LEU A 60 -10.78 27.55 11.94
C LEU A 60 -10.94 26.91 13.32
N ALA A 61 -11.03 25.59 13.40
CA ALA A 61 -11.07 24.86 14.66
C ALA A 61 -9.73 24.93 15.41
N ALA A 62 -8.60 24.86 14.69
CA ALA A 62 -7.27 25.05 15.25
C ALA A 62 -7.09 26.49 15.76
N ALA A 63 -7.44 27.49 14.93
CA ALA A 63 -7.42 28.89 15.31
C ALA A 63 -8.31 29.18 16.53
N ALA A 64 -9.52 28.61 16.58
CA ALA A 64 -10.41 28.73 17.73
C ALA A 64 -9.81 28.17 19.03
N ARG A 65 -8.96 27.13 18.94
CA ARG A 65 -8.25 26.53 20.08
C ARG A 65 -7.11 27.43 20.55
N VAL A 66 -6.25 27.87 19.62
CA VAL A 66 -5.16 28.80 19.92
C VAL A 66 -5.68 30.10 20.56
N VAL A 67 -6.77 30.66 20.03
CA VAL A 67 -7.41 31.87 20.58
C VAL A 67 -8.01 31.61 21.97
N ARG A 68 -8.54 30.41 22.23
CA ARG A 68 -9.08 30.06 23.55
C ARG A 68 -7.98 29.95 24.60
N ASP A 69 -6.87 29.32 24.22
CA ASP A 69 -5.84 28.87 25.16
C ASP A 69 -4.72 29.90 25.34
N GLY A 70 -4.53 30.83 24.40
CA GLY A 70 -3.39 31.75 24.39
C GLY A 70 -3.67 33.23 24.10
N ALA A 71 -4.91 33.65 23.80
CA ALA A 71 -5.15 35.06 23.46
C ALA A 71 -5.34 35.97 24.70
N PRO A 72 -4.99 37.27 24.58
CA PRO A 72 -5.23 38.27 25.62
C PRO A 72 -6.71 38.40 26.01
N ARG A 73 -6.99 38.79 27.26
CA ARG A 73 -8.35 39.03 27.77
C ARG A 73 -9.11 39.98 26.84
N GLY A 74 -10.21 39.49 26.26
CA GLY A 74 -11.04 40.21 25.28
C GLY A 74 -11.09 39.52 23.91
N LEU A 75 -9.95 39.04 23.41
CA LEU A 75 -9.86 38.34 22.12
C LEU A 75 -10.33 36.87 22.21
N ASN A 76 -10.32 36.26 23.39
CA ASN A 76 -10.84 34.89 23.61
C ASN A 76 -12.32 34.76 23.21
N ARG A 77 -13.06 35.87 23.15
CA ARG A 77 -14.46 35.91 22.69
C ARG A 77 -14.60 35.50 21.22
N LEU A 78 -13.54 35.64 20.41
CA LEU A 78 -13.50 35.21 19.01
C LEU A 78 -13.41 33.69 18.84
N SER A 79 -13.04 32.93 19.88
CA SER A 79 -12.99 31.45 19.82
C SER A 79 -14.36 30.82 19.54
N ARG A 80 -15.44 31.44 20.02
CA ARG A 80 -16.82 30.96 19.83
C ARG A 80 -17.31 31.10 18.38
N PRO A 81 -17.27 32.27 17.74
CA PRO A 81 -17.65 32.40 16.33
C PRO A 81 -16.76 31.57 15.41
N LEU A 82 -15.43 31.55 15.63
CA LEU A 82 -14.52 30.68 14.87
C LEU A 82 -14.90 29.20 14.99
N GLY A 83 -15.18 28.73 16.20
CA GLY A 83 -15.65 27.36 16.44
C GLY A 83 -17.05 27.09 15.89
N GLY A 84 -17.93 28.08 15.85
CA GLY A 84 -19.24 28.02 15.21
C GLY A 84 -19.13 27.82 13.70
N THR A 85 -18.36 28.67 13.03
CA THR A 85 -18.09 28.60 11.59
C THR A 85 -17.39 27.29 11.22
N ALA A 86 -16.41 26.85 12.01
CA ALA A 86 -15.75 25.56 11.82
C ALA A 86 -16.77 24.40 11.84
N ARG A 87 -17.70 24.38 12.81
CA ARG A 87 -18.76 23.35 12.88
C ARG A 87 -19.74 23.43 11.72
N TRP A 88 -20.08 24.64 11.26
CA TRP A 88 -20.94 24.81 10.09
C TRP A 88 -20.27 24.29 8.81
N MET A 89 -18.99 24.64 8.59
CA MET A 89 -18.20 24.11 7.47
C MET A 89 -18.06 22.59 7.53
N GLN A 90 -17.79 22.05 8.72
CA GLN A 90 -17.74 20.60 8.93
C GLN A 90 -19.08 19.94 8.58
N ARG A 91 -20.22 20.48 9.03
CA ARG A 91 -21.54 19.92 8.71
C ARG A 91 -21.87 19.97 7.22
N ARG A 92 -21.37 20.98 6.50
CA ARG A 92 -21.57 21.11 5.06
C ARG A 92 -20.77 20.07 4.28
N ARG A 93 -19.55 19.73 4.73
CA ARG A 93 -18.71 18.70 4.11
C ARG A 93 -19.06 17.29 4.59
N ASP A 94 -19.47 17.12 5.83
CA ASP A 94 -19.86 15.84 6.40
C ASP A 94 -21.39 15.75 6.52
N GLY A 95 -22.13 15.88 5.41
CA GLY A 95 -23.59 15.91 5.44
C GLY A 95 -24.23 15.60 4.09
N GLY A 96 -25.52 15.23 4.14
CA GLY A 96 -26.35 15.04 2.95
C GLY A 96 -25.81 13.99 1.97
N GLN A 97 -25.74 14.37 0.69
CA GLN A 97 -25.33 13.51 -0.42
C GLN A 97 -23.90 12.99 -0.26
N LEU A 98 -22.95 13.79 0.25
CA LEU A 98 -21.55 13.37 0.36
C LEU A 98 -21.38 12.20 1.33
N ARG A 99 -22.07 12.24 2.48
CA ARG A 99 -22.10 11.13 3.44
C ARG A 99 -22.78 9.88 2.84
N SER A 100 -23.79 10.07 1.99
CA SER A 100 -24.43 8.95 1.30
C SER A 100 -23.48 8.27 0.32
N LEU A 101 -22.79 9.07 -0.51
CA LEU A 101 -21.80 8.58 -1.47
C LEU A 101 -20.62 7.91 -0.77
N GLN A 102 -20.12 8.50 0.33
CA GLN A 102 -19.04 7.89 1.12
C GLN A 102 -19.45 6.53 1.69
N ARG A 103 -20.64 6.41 2.30
CA ARG A 103 -21.15 5.11 2.78
C ARG A 103 -21.30 4.10 1.65
N GLN A 104 -21.73 4.56 0.47
CA GLN A 104 -21.85 3.68 -0.69
C GLN A 104 -20.49 3.18 -1.17
N LEU A 105 -19.48 4.03 -1.15
CA LEU A 105 -18.12 3.66 -1.52
C LEU A 105 -17.46 2.74 -0.46
N ALA A 106 -17.75 2.95 0.83
CA ALA A 106 -17.30 2.04 1.88
C ALA A 106 -17.84 0.61 1.70
N LEU A 107 -19.12 0.47 1.34
CA LEU A 107 -19.73 -0.85 1.04
C LEU A 107 -19.06 -1.54 -0.16
N VAL A 108 -18.64 -0.77 -1.16
CA VAL A 108 -17.88 -1.28 -2.30
C VAL A 108 -16.52 -1.79 -1.83
N VAL A 109 -15.81 -1.00 -1.03
CA VAL A 109 -14.51 -1.37 -0.49
C VAL A 109 -14.61 -2.67 0.32
N ASP A 110 -15.63 -2.82 1.15
CA ASP A 110 -15.89 -4.05 1.90
C ASP A 110 -16.17 -5.24 0.94
N SER A 111 -16.95 -5.04 -0.12
CA SER A 111 -17.25 -6.09 -1.11
C SER A 111 -16.01 -6.54 -1.88
N LEU A 112 -15.17 -5.59 -2.31
CA LEU A 112 -13.90 -5.89 -2.97
C LEU A 112 -12.91 -6.56 -2.01
N ALA A 113 -12.92 -6.21 -0.72
CA ALA A 113 -12.14 -6.91 0.29
C ALA A 113 -12.61 -8.36 0.45
N ASP A 114 -13.92 -8.61 0.48
CA ASP A 114 -14.48 -9.96 0.52
C ASP A 114 -14.14 -10.77 -0.76
N ASP A 115 -14.18 -10.16 -1.94
CA ASP A 115 -13.72 -10.75 -3.20
C ASP A 115 -12.23 -11.10 -3.16
N MET A 116 -11.40 -10.22 -2.60
CA MET A 116 -9.97 -10.45 -2.44
C MET A 116 -9.68 -11.66 -1.54
N VAL A 117 -10.41 -11.80 -0.43
CA VAL A 117 -10.27 -12.97 0.47
C VAL A 117 -10.71 -14.24 -0.25
N ARG A 118 -11.87 -14.24 -0.90
CA ARG A 118 -12.35 -15.39 -1.69
C ARG A 118 -11.38 -15.79 -2.80
N GLY A 119 -10.82 -14.81 -3.51
CA GLY A 119 -9.86 -15.02 -4.59
C GLY A 119 -8.47 -15.46 -4.12
N VAL A 120 -8.13 -15.29 -2.84
CA VAL A 120 -6.93 -15.87 -2.22
C VAL A 120 -7.14 -17.34 -1.87
N GLU A 121 -8.34 -17.70 -1.42
CA GLU A 121 -8.67 -19.06 -0.97
C GLU A 121 -9.10 -19.99 -2.11
N ALA A 122 -9.66 -19.45 -3.20
CA ALA A 122 -10.18 -20.24 -4.31
C ALA A 122 -9.08 -20.71 -5.28
N PHE A 123 -9.23 -21.94 -5.79
CA PHE A 123 -8.43 -22.49 -6.90
C PHE A 123 -8.87 -21.98 -8.30
N GLY A 124 -9.82 -21.03 -8.36
CA GLY A 124 -10.41 -20.50 -9.59
C GLY A 124 -9.96 -19.08 -9.94
N THR A 125 -10.42 -18.56 -11.08
CA THR A 125 -10.22 -17.16 -11.46
C THR A 125 -10.99 -16.24 -10.51
N PRO A 126 -10.32 -15.29 -9.85
CA PRO A 126 -11.00 -14.32 -9.00
C PRO A 126 -11.95 -13.45 -9.83
N GLU A 127 -13.12 -13.17 -9.27
CA GLU A 127 -14.18 -12.39 -9.92
C GLU A 127 -14.49 -11.15 -9.08
N ILE A 128 -14.79 -10.04 -9.76
CA ILE A 128 -15.29 -8.81 -9.13
C ILE A 128 -16.82 -8.92 -9.06
N THR A 129 -17.34 -9.39 -7.93
CA THR A 129 -18.77 -9.71 -7.80
C THR A 129 -19.66 -8.48 -7.74
N CYS A 130 -19.10 -7.32 -7.38
CA CYS A 130 -19.84 -6.08 -7.24
C CYS A 130 -19.76 -5.15 -8.48
N ARG A 131 -19.41 -5.66 -9.67
CA ARG A 131 -19.12 -4.83 -10.86
C ARG A 131 -20.25 -3.86 -11.22
N GLU A 132 -21.48 -4.33 -11.42
CA GLU A 132 -22.63 -3.47 -11.76
C GLU A 132 -22.90 -2.40 -10.69
N VAL A 133 -22.92 -2.84 -9.43
CA VAL A 133 -23.15 -1.95 -8.27
C VAL A 133 -22.07 -0.88 -8.18
N LEU A 134 -20.82 -1.24 -8.51
CA LEU A 134 -19.69 -0.33 -8.50
C LEU A 134 -19.78 0.67 -9.66
N THR A 135 -20.05 0.22 -10.88
CA THR A 135 -20.24 1.10 -12.05
C THR A 135 -21.29 2.18 -11.77
N HIS A 136 -22.47 1.78 -11.27
CA HIS A 136 -23.52 2.73 -10.92
C HIS A 136 -23.10 3.74 -9.84
N ARG A 137 -22.31 3.30 -8.85
CA ARG A 137 -21.82 4.20 -7.79
C ARG A 137 -20.78 5.19 -8.30
N LEU A 138 -19.93 4.79 -9.25
CA LEU A 138 -18.92 5.66 -9.85
C LEU A 138 -19.53 6.78 -10.70
N GLU A 139 -20.70 6.57 -11.28
CA GLU A 139 -21.47 7.62 -11.98
C GLU A 139 -21.82 8.76 -11.01
N GLY A 140 -22.35 8.43 -9.83
CA GLY A 140 -22.70 9.43 -8.81
C GLY A 140 -21.49 10.20 -8.26
N LEU A 141 -20.28 9.65 -8.34
CA LEU A 141 -19.04 10.33 -7.95
C LEU A 141 -18.54 11.31 -9.02
N SER A 142 -19.01 11.22 -10.25
CA SER A 142 -18.62 12.13 -11.34
C SER A 142 -19.12 13.56 -11.13
N GLU A 143 -20.25 13.71 -10.43
CA GLU A 143 -20.91 14.99 -10.19
C GLU A 143 -20.37 15.75 -8.98
N LEU A 144 -19.38 15.17 -8.27
CA LEU A 144 -18.76 15.85 -7.14
C LEU A 144 -18.02 17.12 -7.58
N HIS A 145 -18.05 18.13 -6.72
CA HIS A 145 -17.44 19.44 -6.96
C HIS A 145 -15.95 19.33 -7.35
N ALA A 146 -15.47 20.22 -8.22
CA ALA A 146 -14.10 20.23 -8.72
C ALA A 146 -13.01 20.22 -7.61
N ASP A 147 -13.32 20.81 -6.46
CA ASP A 147 -12.50 20.76 -5.23
C ASP A 147 -12.22 19.31 -4.79
N VAL A 148 -13.23 18.42 -4.82
CA VAL A 148 -13.04 16.99 -4.50
C VAL A 148 -12.31 16.28 -5.63
N GLN A 149 -12.70 16.53 -6.89
CA GLN A 149 -12.11 15.89 -8.07
C GLN A 149 -10.59 16.11 -8.16
N SER A 150 -10.11 17.27 -7.70
CA SER A 150 -8.68 17.65 -7.75
C SER A 150 -7.87 17.20 -6.54
N ARG A 151 -8.48 16.57 -5.53
CA ARG A 151 -7.76 16.03 -4.37
C ARG A 151 -6.92 14.83 -4.78
N VAL A 152 -5.69 14.78 -4.29
CA VAL A 152 -4.70 13.76 -4.62
C VAL A 152 -4.68 12.66 -3.57
N ILE A 153 -4.47 11.42 -4.02
CA ILE A 153 -4.30 10.26 -3.14
C ILE A 153 -3.11 10.41 -2.18
N ARG A 154 -3.25 9.88 -0.96
CA ARG A 154 -2.09 9.65 -0.08
C ARG A 154 -1.72 8.17 -0.14
N LEU A 155 -0.60 7.86 -0.77
CA LEU A 155 -0.23 6.47 -1.06
C LEU A 155 -0.11 5.61 0.21
N PRO A 156 -0.68 4.39 0.23
CA PRO A 156 -0.59 3.48 1.37
C PRO A 156 0.81 2.87 1.47
N THR A 157 1.52 3.14 2.57
CA THR A 157 2.93 2.73 2.72
C THR A 157 3.05 1.20 2.82
N CYS A 158 2.08 0.53 3.45
CA CYS A 158 2.00 -0.93 3.55
C CYS A 158 2.13 -1.62 2.19
N PHE A 159 1.31 -1.23 1.21
CA PHE A 159 1.28 -1.83 -0.12
C PHE A 159 2.32 -1.24 -1.08
N ARG A 160 2.68 0.04 -0.94
CA ARG A 160 3.58 0.74 -1.88
C ARG A 160 5.06 0.60 -1.52
N SER A 161 5.42 0.46 -0.26
CA SER A 161 6.84 0.52 0.18
C SER A 161 7.30 -0.63 1.08
N LEU A 162 6.37 -1.41 1.64
CA LEU A 162 6.67 -2.47 2.59
C LEU A 162 6.32 -3.86 2.05
N ASP A 163 5.79 -3.96 0.83
CA ASP A 163 5.45 -5.24 0.19
C ASP A 163 4.45 -6.11 0.96
N GLN A 164 3.59 -5.50 1.79
CA GLN A 164 2.51 -6.26 2.38
C GLN A 164 1.58 -6.78 1.29
N ASP A 165 1.15 -8.02 1.45
CA ASP A 165 0.25 -8.73 0.57
C ASP A 165 -1.11 -8.94 1.27
N PRO A 166 -2.23 -9.01 0.54
CA PRO A 166 -3.53 -9.33 1.12
C PRO A 166 -3.51 -10.59 2.02
N ARG A 167 -2.68 -11.60 1.69
CA ARG A 167 -2.53 -12.83 2.52
C ARG A 167 -1.94 -12.55 3.90
N ASP A 168 -1.18 -11.48 4.07
CA ASP A 168 -0.62 -11.10 5.37
C ASP A 168 -1.72 -10.73 6.37
N PHE A 169 -2.83 -10.17 5.89
CA PHE A 169 -3.96 -9.82 6.76
C PHE A 169 -4.72 -11.06 7.24
N GLY A 170 -4.78 -12.12 6.43
CA GLY A 170 -5.28 -13.43 6.88
C GLY A 170 -4.42 -14.00 8.01
N ARG A 171 -3.10 -14.04 7.81
CA ARG A 171 -2.13 -14.47 8.84
C ARG A 171 -2.18 -13.63 10.11
N LEU A 172 -2.43 -12.33 9.96
CA LEU A 172 -2.60 -11.40 11.08
C LEU A 172 -3.91 -11.67 11.83
N VAL A 173 -5.01 -11.94 11.10
CA VAL A 173 -6.30 -12.31 11.68
C VAL A 173 -6.24 -13.65 12.41
N ASP A 174 -5.47 -14.63 11.92
CA ASP A 174 -5.25 -15.89 12.66
C ASP A 174 -4.65 -15.62 14.05
N ARG A 175 -3.66 -14.73 14.14
CA ARG A 175 -3.07 -14.32 15.42
C ARG A 175 -4.02 -13.50 16.28
N PHE A 176 -4.87 -12.69 15.66
CA PHE A 176 -5.94 -12.00 16.39
C PHE A 176 -6.95 -13.00 16.97
N ALA A 177 -7.28 -14.06 16.24
CA ALA A 177 -8.25 -15.06 16.67
C ALA A 177 -7.80 -15.83 17.93
N GLU A 178 -6.49 -16.02 18.11
CA GLU A 178 -5.90 -16.55 19.36
C GLU A 178 -6.23 -15.66 20.57
N LEU A 179 -6.32 -14.34 20.37
CA LEU A 179 -6.64 -13.36 21.40
C LEU A 179 -8.15 -13.18 21.58
N GLN A 180 -8.93 -13.41 20.53
CA GLN A 180 -10.39 -13.28 20.56
C GLN A 180 -11.07 -14.56 20.04
N PRO A 181 -11.19 -15.61 20.87
CA PRO A 181 -11.81 -16.86 20.45
C PRO A 181 -13.34 -16.75 20.29
N ASP A 182 -13.96 -15.74 20.91
CA ASP A 182 -15.41 -15.51 20.85
C ASP A 182 -15.80 -14.87 19.51
N ARG A 183 -16.32 -15.70 18.59
CA ARG A 183 -16.68 -15.29 17.23
C ARG A 183 -18.02 -14.57 17.12
N VAL A 184 -18.86 -14.63 18.15
CA VAL A 184 -20.18 -13.96 18.15
C VAL A 184 -20.13 -12.57 18.77
N ARG A 185 -19.01 -12.23 19.41
CA ARG A 185 -18.82 -10.88 19.92
C ARG A 185 -18.67 -9.89 18.77
N PRO A 186 -19.38 -8.75 18.80
CA PRO A 186 -19.19 -7.70 17.82
C PRO A 186 -17.73 -7.23 17.73
N ILE A 187 -17.22 -7.07 16.52
CA ILE A 187 -15.90 -6.48 16.28
C ILE A 187 -16.06 -5.21 15.47
N LEU A 188 -15.40 -4.14 15.90
CA LEU A 188 -15.21 -2.94 15.10
C LEU A 188 -13.74 -2.85 14.69
N THR A 189 -13.46 -3.02 13.40
CA THR A 189 -12.14 -2.75 12.85
C THR A 189 -11.98 -1.24 12.63
N VAL A 190 -10.85 -0.68 13.06
CA VAL A 190 -10.56 0.75 13.00
C VAL A 190 -9.20 0.95 12.32
N GLY A 191 -9.23 1.42 11.07
CA GLY A 191 -8.05 1.72 10.30
C GLY A 191 -7.51 3.12 10.55
N LEU A 192 -6.23 3.27 10.87
CA LEU A 192 -5.60 4.59 10.95
C LEU A 192 -5.19 5.09 9.56
N ARG A 193 -5.80 6.18 9.09
CA ARG A 193 -5.51 6.74 7.77
C ARG A 193 -4.06 7.29 7.72
N SER A 194 -3.32 7.08 6.63
CA SER A 194 -3.79 6.64 5.30
C SER A 194 -3.81 5.13 5.07
N SER A 195 -2.79 4.39 5.51
CA SER A 195 -2.65 2.95 5.23
C SER A 195 -3.82 2.12 5.80
N GLY A 196 -4.36 2.53 6.96
CA GLY A 196 -5.53 1.93 7.58
C GLY A 196 -6.81 1.91 6.73
N SER A 197 -6.93 2.80 5.73
CA SER A 197 -8.04 2.77 4.76
C SER A 197 -8.06 1.53 3.87
N TYR A 198 -6.95 0.80 3.84
CA TYR A 198 -6.77 -0.41 3.06
C TYR A 198 -6.66 -1.63 3.97
N THR A 199 -5.98 -1.50 5.12
CA THR A 199 -5.76 -2.65 6.03
C THR A 199 -7.01 -3.04 6.81
N ALA A 200 -7.82 -2.08 7.28
CA ALA A 200 -8.99 -2.40 8.09
C ALA A 200 -10.09 -3.15 7.31
N PRO A 201 -10.45 -2.76 6.06
CA PRO A 201 -11.40 -3.55 5.26
C PRO A 201 -10.93 -4.98 5.01
N LEU A 202 -9.63 -5.19 4.73
CA LEU A 202 -9.06 -6.53 4.57
C LEU A 202 -9.13 -7.34 5.87
N CYS A 203 -8.77 -6.74 7.00
CA CYS A 203 -8.91 -7.41 8.31
C CYS A 203 -10.37 -7.80 8.57
N ALA A 204 -11.32 -6.91 8.27
CA ALA A 204 -12.74 -7.17 8.44
C ALA A 204 -13.21 -8.32 7.53
N ALA A 205 -12.78 -8.35 6.27
CA ALA A 205 -13.10 -9.41 5.33
C ALA A 205 -12.57 -10.78 5.80
N TYR A 206 -11.31 -10.85 6.26
CA TYR A 206 -10.76 -12.10 6.82
C TYR A 206 -11.43 -12.51 8.12
N LEU A 207 -11.82 -11.57 8.98
CA LEU A 207 -12.63 -11.88 10.18
C LEU A 207 -13.97 -12.48 9.79
N ARG A 208 -14.67 -11.91 8.79
CA ARG A 208 -15.94 -12.45 8.29
C ARG A 208 -15.75 -13.85 7.70
N ALA A 209 -14.69 -14.07 6.91
CA ALA A 209 -14.35 -15.38 6.36
C ALA A 209 -14.03 -16.41 7.46
N ALA A 210 -13.37 -15.98 8.54
CA ALA A 210 -13.12 -16.79 9.73
C ALA A 210 -14.37 -17.01 10.61
N GLY A 211 -15.54 -16.50 10.21
CA GLY A 211 -16.81 -16.71 10.88
C GLY A 211 -17.10 -15.77 12.05
N TYR A 212 -16.37 -14.66 12.19
CA TYR A 212 -16.72 -13.61 13.15
C TYR A 212 -17.93 -12.82 12.65
N GLN A 213 -18.93 -12.64 13.50
CA GLN A 213 -20.10 -11.81 13.23
C GLN A 213 -20.72 -11.26 14.53
N PRO A 214 -21.14 -9.98 14.58
CA PRO A 214 -21.04 -8.98 13.52
C PRO A 214 -19.64 -8.32 13.45
N VAL A 215 -19.20 -7.95 12.23
CA VAL A 215 -17.94 -7.22 12.00
C VAL A 215 -18.23 -5.93 11.23
N ASP A 216 -17.94 -4.78 11.84
CA ASP A 216 -18.03 -3.46 11.23
C ASP A 216 -16.62 -2.88 10.97
N THR A 217 -16.52 -1.94 10.03
CA THR A 217 -15.28 -1.25 9.66
C THR A 217 -15.48 0.26 9.70
N ILE A 218 -14.52 0.97 10.31
CA ILE A 218 -14.32 2.41 10.12
C ILE A 218 -12.85 2.71 9.92
N THR A 219 -12.57 3.91 9.43
CA THR A 219 -11.23 4.47 9.33
C THR A 219 -11.24 5.81 10.05
N ILE A 220 -10.11 6.22 10.64
CA ILE A 220 -9.99 7.49 11.35
C ILE A 220 -8.64 8.14 11.06
N ARG A 221 -8.62 9.47 11.07
CA ARG A 221 -7.38 10.23 10.95
C ARG A 221 -6.83 10.54 12.35
N PRO A 222 -5.62 10.06 12.71
CA PRO A 222 -4.99 10.45 13.97
C PRO A 222 -4.82 11.97 14.07
N ARG A 223 -4.84 12.51 15.30
CA ARG A 223 -4.64 13.95 15.60
C ARG A 223 -5.66 14.90 14.97
N GLN A 224 -6.71 14.37 14.35
CA GLN A 224 -7.83 15.16 13.85
C GLN A 224 -9.09 14.87 14.65
N ARG A 225 -10.11 15.71 14.46
CA ARG A 225 -11.44 15.41 14.99
C ARG A 225 -12.05 14.30 14.17
N TRP A 226 -12.60 13.31 14.85
CA TRP A 226 -13.34 12.23 14.20
C TRP A 226 -14.66 12.76 13.64
N LEU A 227 -15.01 12.25 12.46
CA LEU A 227 -16.25 12.58 11.78
C LEU A 227 -17.44 12.11 12.63
N PRO A 228 -18.55 12.87 12.66
CA PRO A 228 -19.80 12.44 13.27
C PRO A 228 -20.19 10.97 13.03
N GLY A 229 -20.05 10.46 11.80
CA GLY A 229 -20.34 9.05 11.48
C GLY A 229 -19.35 8.06 12.11
N GLU A 230 -18.07 8.42 12.23
CA GLU A 230 -17.06 7.63 12.94
C GLU A 230 -17.39 7.57 14.44
N VAL A 231 -17.74 8.72 15.04
CA VAL A 231 -18.13 8.81 16.45
C VAL A 231 -19.40 8.02 16.74
N GLU A 232 -20.37 8.03 15.83
CA GLU A 232 -21.60 7.22 15.96
C GLU A 232 -21.28 5.72 16.01
N ARG A 233 -20.48 5.21 15.06
CA ARG A 233 -20.05 3.81 15.04
C ARG A 233 -19.25 3.42 16.29
N LEU A 234 -18.38 4.30 16.77
CA LEU A 234 -17.63 4.09 18.01
C LEU A 234 -18.54 4.02 19.24
N ARG A 235 -19.55 4.88 19.33
CA ARG A 235 -20.53 4.83 20.42
C ARG A 235 -21.36 3.54 20.38
N THR A 236 -21.74 3.10 19.19
CA THR A 236 -22.40 1.80 19.03
C THR A 236 -21.50 0.68 19.53
N ALA A 237 -20.22 0.66 19.15
CA ALA A 237 -19.25 -0.32 19.63
C ALA A 237 -19.04 -0.31 21.15
N VAL A 238 -19.06 0.89 21.77
CA VAL A 238 -19.07 1.01 23.24
C VAL A 238 -20.33 0.36 23.82
N SER A 239 -21.52 0.72 23.32
CA SER A 239 -22.80 0.22 23.86
C SER A 239 -23.02 -1.28 23.65
N THR A 240 -22.50 -1.86 22.57
CA THR A 240 -22.65 -3.30 22.25
C THR A 240 -21.54 -4.15 22.84
N SER A 241 -20.66 -3.55 23.64
CA SER A 241 -19.50 -4.22 24.19
C SER A 241 -18.58 -4.88 23.14
N ALA A 242 -18.44 -4.25 21.97
CA ALA A 242 -17.60 -4.73 20.86
C ALA A 242 -16.08 -4.76 21.18
N THR A 243 -15.35 -5.71 20.60
CA THR A 243 -13.88 -5.64 20.55
C THR A 243 -13.46 -4.66 19.45
N ILE A 244 -12.54 -3.75 19.76
CA ILE A 244 -12.00 -2.81 18.79
C ILE A 244 -10.64 -3.33 18.31
N MET A 245 -10.54 -3.60 17.01
CA MET A 245 -9.29 -3.99 16.35
C MET A 245 -8.69 -2.76 15.66
N LEU A 246 -7.60 -2.22 16.20
CA LEU A 246 -6.85 -1.15 15.54
C LEU A 246 -5.92 -1.74 14.48
N SER A 247 -5.95 -1.19 13.26
CA SER A 247 -5.09 -1.61 12.15
C SER A 247 -4.42 -0.40 11.49
N ASP A 248 -3.16 -0.57 11.09
CA ASP A 248 -2.37 0.42 10.35
C ASP A 248 -1.24 -0.31 9.60
N ASP A 249 -0.42 0.43 8.87
CA ASP A 249 0.88 -0.07 8.43
C ASP A 249 1.80 -0.39 9.64
N PRO A 250 2.85 -1.21 9.43
CA PRO A 250 3.78 -1.54 10.49
C PRO A 250 4.23 -0.30 11.25
N PRO A 251 4.15 -0.25 12.59
CA PRO A 251 4.49 0.97 13.30
C PRO A 251 6.01 1.17 13.34
N SER A 252 6.47 2.42 13.17
CA SER A 252 7.85 2.80 13.53
C SER A 252 7.97 3.08 15.03
N THR A 253 7.08 3.94 15.55
CA THR A 253 7.04 4.32 16.97
C THR A 253 5.78 3.86 17.69
N GLY A 254 4.70 3.55 16.97
CA GLY A 254 3.39 3.20 17.54
C GLY A 254 2.58 4.37 18.11
N ASN A 255 3.11 5.60 18.07
CA ASN A 255 2.47 6.74 18.75
C ASN A 255 1.06 7.07 18.27
N SER A 256 0.79 6.97 16.96
CA SER A 256 -0.55 7.22 16.42
C SER A 256 -1.57 6.20 16.91
N LEU A 257 -1.19 4.91 16.96
CA LEU A 257 -2.01 3.83 17.50
C LEU A 257 -2.29 4.04 18.98
N ARG A 258 -1.26 4.36 19.78
CA ARG A 258 -1.41 4.68 21.21
C ARG A 258 -2.36 5.86 21.42
N GLU A 259 -2.20 6.94 20.66
CA GLU A 259 -3.05 8.14 20.77
C GLU A 259 -4.52 7.81 20.49
N VAL A 260 -4.79 7.05 19.43
CA VAL A 260 -6.13 6.57 19.11
C VAL A 260 -6.68 5.68 20.23
N ALA A 261 -5.90 4.71 20.71
CA ALA A 261 -6.32 3.81 21.79
C ALA A 261 -6.68 4.58 23.07
N ARG A 262 -5.90 5.59 23.44
CA ARG A 262 -6.20 6.49 24.56
C ARG A 262 -7.48 7.29 24.37
N ASN A 263 -7.74 7.76 23.15
CA ASN A 263 -8.98 8.46 22.82
C ASN A 263 -10.20 7.51 22.91
N LEU A 264 -10.03 6.23 22.57
CA LEU A 264 -11.06 5.20 22.74
C LEU A 264 -11.34 4.89 24.22
N GLU A 265 -10.29 4.76 25.05
CA GLU A 265 -10.44 4.64 26.51
C GLU A 265 -11.22 5.84 27.08
N ALA A 266 -10.89 7.07 26.64
CA ALA A 266 -11.60 8.28 27.05
C ALA A 266 -13.07 8.32 26.59
N MET A 267 -13.45 7.53 25.59
CA MET A 267 -14.84 7.33 25.15
C MET A 267 -15.56 6.21 25.90
N GLY A 268 -14.88 5.52 26.82
CA GLY A 268 -15.46 4.44 27.63
C GLY A 268 -15.24 3.03 27.07
N VAL A 269 -14.28 2.84 26.17
CA VAL A 269 -13.87 1.49 25.75
C VAL A 269 -12.90 0.91 26.78
N ASP A 270 -13.20 -0.29 27.29
CA ASP A 270 -12.29 -0.99 28.18
C ASP A 270 -10.98 -1.33 27.47
N ARG A 271 -9.83 -1.10 28.13
CA ARG A 271 -8.50 -1.36 27.55
C ARG A 271 -8.36 -2.78 27.00
N ASP A 272 -8.84 -3.78 27.73
CA ASP A 272 -8.72 -5.20 27.36
C ASP A 272 -9.51 -5.57 26.09
N ARG A 273 -10.39 -4.66 25.64
CA ARG A 273 -11.18 -4.79 24.42
C ARG A 273 -10.57 -4.02 23.24
N ILE A 274 -9.47 -3.31 23.45
CA ILE A 274 -8.68 -2.69 22.38
C ILE A 274 -7.53 -3.64 22.03
N VAL A 275 -7.54 -4.16 20.80
CA VAL A 275 -6.49 -5.02 20.28
C VAL A 275 -5.81 -4.32 19.12
N ILE A 276 -4.50 -4.16 19.20
CA ILE A 276 -3.68 -3.58 18.12
C ILE A 276 -3.22 -4.72 17.22
N ALA A 277 -3.74 -4.78 16.00
CA ALA A 277 -3.40 -5.80 15.03
C ALA A 277 -2.58 -5.18 13.88
N VAL A 278 -1.27 -5.42 13.91
CA VAL A 278 -0.33 -4.83 12.96
C VAL A 278 0.71 -5.83 12.50
N ALA A 279 1.17 -5.68 11.27
CA ALA A 279 2.43 -6.31 10.86
C ALA A 279 3.63 -5.56 11.47
N SER A 280 4.78 -6.21 11.59
CA SER A 280 5.99 -5.59 12.12
C SER A 280 7.17 -5.76 11.17
N THR A 281 7.92 -4.68 10.95
CA THR A 281 9.20 -4.71 10.23
C THR A 281 10.39 -5.06 11.13
N SER A 282 10.17 -5.14 12.44
CA SER A 282 11.17 -5.46 13.46
C SER A 282 10.72 -6.61 14.34
N ASP A 283 11.67 -7.33 14.93
CA ASP A 283 11.37 -8.40 15.89
C ASP A 283 10.86 -7.85 17.23
N GLN A 284 11.05 -6.55 17.48
CA GLN A 284 10.57 -5.86 18.67
C GLN A 284 9.39 -4.94 18.35
N LEU A 285 8.35 -5.00 19.19
CA LEU A 285 7.21 -4.08 19.15
C LEU A 285 7.60 -2.74 19.80
N PRO A 286 7.13 -1.59 19.26
CA PRO A 286 7.38 -0.31 19.92
C PRO A 286 6.78 -0.26 21.34
N GLU A 287 7.58 0.20 22.31
CA GLU A 287 7.17 0.30 23.73
C GLU A 287 5.89 1.09 23.93
N SER A 288 5.62 2.08 23.07
CA SER A 288 4.44 2.95 23.19
C SER A 288 3.10 2.19 23.07
N ILE A 289 3.08 1.01 22.46
CA ILE A 289 1.87 0.21 22.32
C ILE A 289 1.91 -1.10 23.11
N ALA A 290 2.98 -1.33 23.89
CA ALA A 290 3.17 -2.56 24.64
C ALA A 290 2.12 -2.80 25.74
N GLU A 291 1.48 -1.74 26.24
CA GLU A 291 0.45 -1.83 27.29
C GLU A 291 -0.91 -2.36 26.79
N TYR A 292 -1.09 -2.49 25.47
CA TYR A 292 -2.32 -3.01 24.87
C TYR A 292 -2.13 -4.45 24.40
N ARG A 293 -3.24 -5.17 24.30
CA ARG A 293 -3.27 -6.49 23.63
C ARG A 293 -2.89 -6.30 22.17
N HIS A 294 -2.02 -7.17 21.64
CA HIS A 294 -1.52 -7.01 20.28
C HIS A 294 -1.45 -8.34 19.54
N ALA A 295 -1.97 -8.33 18.31
CA ALA A 295 -1.70 -9.36 17.32
C ALA A 295 -0.62 -8.82 16.39
N VAL A 296 0.52 -9.50 16.31
CA VAL A 296 1.68 -9.03 15.52
C VAL A 296 2.05 -10.08 14.50
N LEU A 297 2.16 -9.65 13.23
CA LEU A 297 2.72 -10.47 12.16
C LEU A 297 4.18 -10.07 11.90
N PRO A 298 5.18 -10.90 12.31
CA PRO A 298 6.59 -10.63 12.05
C PRO A 298 6.91 -10.57 10.55
N ALA A 299 7.87 -9.74 10.17
CA ALA A 299 8.32 -9.58 8.78
C ALA A 299 8.63 -10.92 8.10
N THR A 300 9.30 -11.82 8.81
CA THR A 300 9.68 -13.16 8.30
C THR A 300 8.48 -14.02 7.90
N HIS A 301 7.27 -13.71 8.37
CA HIS A 301 6.04 -14.41 8.04
C HIS A 301 5.20 -13.71 6.98
N TRP A 302 5.72 -12.64 6.36
CA TRP A 302 5.02 -11.97 5.25
C TRP A 302 5.08 -12.82 3.99
N ALA A 303 4.00 -12.81 3.21
CA ALA A 303 3.81 -13.66 2.05
C ALA A 303 4.80 -13.39 0.92
N ILE A 304 5.44 -12.21 0.89
CA ILE A 304 6.54 -11.93 -0.05
C ILE A 304 7.74 -12.87 0.18
N HIS A 305 7.98 -13.32 1.41
CA HIS A 305 9.10 -14.21 1.70
C HIS A 305 8.88 -15.62 1.14
N ASP A 306 7.62 -16.07 1.06
CA ASP A 306 7.29 -17.34 0.42
C ASP A 306 7.62 -17.31 -1.08
N ARG A 307 7.39 -16.15 -1.72
CA ARG A 307 7.75 -15.90 -3.14
C ARG A 307 9.25 -15.77 -3.38
N LEU A 308 10.04 -15.55 -2.32
CA LEU A 308 11.50 -15.50 -2.37
C LEU A 308 12.16 -16.84 -2.02
N SER A 309 11.38 -17.91 -1.88
CA SER A 309 11.90 -19.28 -1.76
C SER A 309 12.50 -19.74 -3.09
N ASP A 310 13.46 -20.66 -3.04
CA ASP A 310 14.20 -21.12 -4.22
C ASP A 310 13.26 -21.75 -5.27
N ASP A 311 12.26 -22.51 -4.83
CA ASP A 311 11.25 -23.14 -5.71
C ASP A 311 10.35 -22.10 -6.39
N ALA A 312 9.82 -21.15 -5.63
CA ALA A 312 8.97 -20.09 -6.17
C ALA A 312 9.73 -19.21 -7.19
N ILE A 313 11.00 -18.92 -6.91
CA ILE A 313 11.86 -18.16 -7.80
C ILE A 313 12.17 -18.96 -9.07
N ARG A 314 12.48 -20.26 -8.96
CA ARG A 314 12.69 -21.11 -10.14
C ARG A 314 11.46 -21.14 -11.04
N GLN A 315 10.28 -21.33 -10.46
CA GLN A 315 9.02 -21.31 -11.22
C GLN A 315 8.82 -19.95 -11.91
N THR A 316 8.89 -18.87 -11.14
CA THR A 316 8.67 -17.51 -11.65
C THR A 316 9.64 -17.15 -12.76
N LEU A 317 10.92 -17.46 -12.61
CA LEU A 317 11.93 -17.18 -13.63
C LEU A 317 11.76 -18.07 -14.86
N SER A 318 11.28 -19.31 -14.71
CA SER A 318 10.98 -20.17 -15.85
C SER A 318 9.86 -19.57 -16.71
N GLU A 319 8.82 -19.05 -16.07
CA GLU A 319 7.72 -18.35 -16.76
C GLU A 319 8.16 -17.03 -17.41
N LEU A 320 9.11 -16.30 -16.80
CA LEU A 320 9.59 -15.01 -17.31
C LEU A 320 10.63 -15.15 -18.44
N LEU A 321 11.49 -16.16 -18.37
CA LEU A 321 12.66 -16.26 -19.23
C LEU A 321 12.55 -17.32 -20.32
N ALA A 322 11.65 -18.31 -20.20
CA ALA A 322 11.52 -19.34 -21.23
C ALA A 322 11.23 -18.72 -22.62
N GLY A 323 12.06 -19.06 -23.59
CA GLY A 323 12.01 -18.56 -24.96
C GLY A 323 12.63 -17.17 -25.17
N VAL A 324 13.08 -16.50 -24.11
CA VAL A 324 13.67 -15.15 -24.14
C VAL A 324 15.18 -15.23 -24.35
N THR A 325 15.73 -14.35 -25.19
CA THR A 325 17.18 -14.16 -25.32
C THR A 325 17.65 -13.10 -24.35
N ILE A 326 18.63 -13.42 -23.51
CA ILE A 326 19.23 -12.47 -22.58
C ILE A 326 20.75 -12.41 -22.73
N ASP A 327 21.31 -11.26 -22.39
CA ASP A 327 22.75 -11.07 -22.28
C ASP A 327 23.25 -11.61 -20.93
N VAL A 328 24.14 -12.60 -20.97
CA VAL A 328 24.79 -13.20 -19.80
C VAL A 328 26.26 -12.81 -19.78
N SER A 329 26.70 -12.18 -18.70
CA SER A 329 28.11 -11.83 -18.48
C SER A 329 28.82 -12.98 -17.78
N SER A 330 29.84 -13.52 -18.44
CA SER A 330 30.77 -14.49 -17.87
C SER A 330 31.74 -13.81 -16.90
N THR A 331 32.36 -14.61 -16.02
CA THR A 331 33.38 -14.16 -15.05
C THR A 331 34.63 -13.57 -15.69
N ASP A 332 34.86 -13.81 -16.98
CA ASP A 332 35.95 -13.20 -17.77
C ASP A 332 35.55 -11.86 -18.42
N GLY A 333 34.36 -11.33 -18.11
CA GLY A 333 33.86 -10.07 -18.65
C GLY A 333 33.26 -10.17 -20.05
N ARG A 334 33.18 -11.37 -20.64
CA ARG A 334 32.54 -11.58 -21.95
C ARG A 334 31.03 -11.66 -21.78
N THR A 335 30.30 -10.91 -22.59
CA THR A 335 28.84 -11.01 -22.68
C THR A 335 28.47 -11.95 -23.82
N THR A 336 27.62 -12.94 -23.53
CA THR A 336 27.09 -13.90 -24.49
C THR A 336 25.57 -13.82 -24.52
N GLN A 337 24.98 -13.88 -25.72
CA GLN A 337 23.53 -13.97 -25.87
C GLN A 337 23.08 -15.42 -25.67
N VAL A 338 22.19 -15.64 -24.72
CA VAL A 338 21.66 -16.95 -24.35
C VAL A 338 20.16 -16.94 -24.57
N ARG A 339 19.66 -17.80 -25.47
CA ARG A 339 18.23 -18.07 -25.60
C ARG A 339 17.83 -19.11 -24.58
N VAL A 340 17.10 -18.69 -23.55
CA VAL A 340 16.79 -19.54 -22.39
C VAL A 340 15.70 -20.53 -22.75
N THR A 341 15.98 -21.82 -22.63
CA THR A 341 15.01 -22.92 -22.79
C THR A 341 14.50 -23.43 -21.44
N GLY A 342 15.29 -23.27 -20.38
CA GLY A 342 14.91 -23.68 -19.03
C GLY A 342 15.85 -23.17 -17.94
N ILE A 343 15.52 -23.52 -16.70
CA ILE A 343 16.31 -23.19 -15.51
C ILE A 343 16.68 -24.48 -14.80
N ARG A 344 17.99 -24.74 -14.68
CA ARG A 344 18.51 -25.94 -14.03
C ARG A 344 18.50 -25.83 -12.52
N SER A 345 19.01 -24.71 -12.00
CA SER A 345 19.13 -24.48 -10.56
C SER A 345 19.01 -22.99 -10.21
N VAL A 346 18.56 -22.73 -8.98
CA VAL A 346 18.49 -21.41 -8.37
C VAL A 346 19.06 -21.55 -6.97
N THR A 347 20.04 -20.71 -6.65
CA THR A 347 20.65 -20.68 -5.32
C THR A 347 20.65 -19.25 -4.81
N ARG A 348 20.05 -19.03 -3.64
CA ARG A 348 20.07 -17.71 -3.00
C ARG A 348 21.47 -17.34 -2.53
N ILE A 349 21.89 -16.13 -2.88
CA ILE A 349 23.13 -15.51 -2.41
C ILE A 349 22.78 -14.51 -1.31
N ASN A 350 23.50 -14.61 -0.20
CA ASN A 350 23.38 -13.66 0.90
C ASN A 350 23.85 -12.27 0.46
N LEU A 351 22.92 -11.32 0.48
CA LEU A 351 23.25 -9.92 0.33
C LEU A 351 23.68 -9.35 1.69
N PRO A 352 24.69 -8.48 1.75
CA PRO A 352 24.99 -7.77 2.98
C PRO A 352 23.75 -6.98 3.43
N PRO A 353 23.51 -6.88 4.74
CA PRO A 353 22.43 -6.05 5.25
C PRO A 353 22.65 -4.61 4.79
N THR A 354 21.62 -3.99 4.22
CA THR A 354 21.67 -2.54 3.95
C THR A 354 21.20 -1.85 5.21
N MET A 355 22.15 -1.18 5.87
CA MET A 355 21.85 -0.31 7.00
C MET A 355 21.05 0.89 6.51
N ASP A 356 20.02 1.29 7.26
CA ASP A 356 19.40 2.59 7.05
C ASP A 356 20.30 3.68 7.65
N PRO A 357 20.87 4.60 6.87
CA PRO A 357 21.81 5.60 7.39
C PRO A 357 21.21 6.52 8.46
N SER A 358 19.88 6.62 8.53
CA SER A 358 19.16 7.52 9.43
C SER A 358 18.62 6.88 10.70
N LEU A 359 18.53 5.54 10.80
CA LEU A 359 17.69 4.88 11.81
C LEU A 359 18.31 3.72 12.58
N GLY A 360 19.56 3.30 12.30
CA GLY A 360 20.26 2.29 13.10
C GLY A 360 19.55 0.93 13.23
N SER A 361 18.50 0.68 12.45
CA SER A 361 17.65 -0.51 12.45
C SER A 361 17.57 -1.13 11.05
N VAL A 362 17.13 -2.39 10.97
CA VAL A 362 16.83 -3.05 9.69
C VAL A 362 15.79 -2.19 8.98
N SER A 363 16.17 -1.63 7.83
CA SER A 363 15.43 -0.58 7.15
C SER A 363 14.01 -1.03 6.77
N ARG A 364 13.00 -0.21 7.04
CA ARG A 364 11.62 -0.32 6.51
C ARG A 364 11.65 -0.18 4.98
N ARG A 365 11.98 -1.26 4.28
CA ARG A 365 12.20 -1.24 2.84
C ARG A 365 11.66 -2.52 2.22
N HIS A 366 11.54 -2.45 0.90
CA HIS A 366 11.18 -3.60 0.11
C HIS A 366 12.07 -4.81 0.38
N ALA A 367 11.46 -5.99 0.39
CA ALA A 367 12.17 -7.25 0.43
C ALA A 367 13.08 -7.38 -0.80
N ARG A 368 14.21 -8.06 -0.62
CA ARG A 368 15.16 -8.28 -1.72
C ARG A 368 15.96 -9.55 -1.52
N ALA A 369 16.39 -10.12 -2.63
CA ALA A 369 17.29 -11.25 -2.67
C ALA A 369 18.10 -11.23 -3.96
N LEU A 370 19.29 -11.81 -3.90
CA LEU A 370 20.13 -12.08 -5.06
C LEU A 370 20.17 -13.59 -5.26
N PHE A 371 20.08 -14.03 -6.51
CA PHE A 371 20.10 -15.44 -6.87
C PHE A 371 21.19 -15.69 -7.91
N SER A 372 21.93 -16.78 -7.72
CA SER A 372 22.70 -17.42 -8.78
C SER A 372 21.79 -18.41 -9.49
N VAL A 373 21.62 -18.22 -10.80
CA VAL A 373 20.71 -19.01 -11.62
C VAL A 373 21.51 -19.70 -12.71
N GLU A 374 21.28 -20.99 -12.91
CA GLU A 374 21.82 -21.72 -14.05
C GLU A 374 20.78 -21.80 -15.16
N LEU A 375 20.97 -20.98 -16.19
CA LEU A 375 20.11 -20.90 -17.36
C LEU A 375 20.55 -21.96 -18.36
N VAL A 376 19.60 -22.68 -18.96
CA VAL A 376 19.87 -23.68 -20.00
C VAL A 376 19.51 -23.10 -21.36
N ASP A 377 20.36 -23.34 -22.37
CA ASP A 377 20.11 -22.95 -23.76
C ASP A 377 19.62 -24.12 -24.64
N GLU A 378 19.44 -23.87 -25.93
CA GLU A 378 19.02 -24.89 -26.90
C GLU A 378 20.04 -26.03 -27.08
N ALA A 379 21.30 -25.80 -26.73
CA ALA A 379 22.37 -26.80 -26.77
C ALA A 379 22.52 -27.55 -25.44
N GLU A 380 21.58 -27.38 -24.50
CA GLU A 380 21.61 -27.94 -23.14
C GLU A 380 22.82 -27.48 -22.30
N VAL A 381 23.46 -26.37 -22.71
CA VAL A 381 24.58 -25.77 -21.99
C VAL A 381 24.05 -24.89 -20.87
N ALA A 382 24.61 -25.04 -19.68
CA ALA A 382 24.26 -24.21 -18.53
C ALA A 382 25.13 -22.96 -18.45
N HIS A 383 24.49 -21.81 -18.32
CA HIS A 383 25.09 -20.50 -18.17
C HIS A 383 24.73 -19.94 -16.81
N ARG A 384 25.75 -19.63 -16.00
CA ARG A 384 25.55 -19.01 -14.69
C ARG A 384 25.22 -17.53 -14.87
N HIS A 385 24.15 -17.08 -14.23
CA HIS A 385 23.68 -15.70 -14.29
C HIS A 385 23.20 -15.20 -12.94
N LEU A 386 23.42 -13.92 -12.64
CA LEU A 386 23.01 -13.32 -11.37
C LEU A 386 21.75 -12.48 -11.54
N ILE A 387 20.69 -12.85 -10.83
CA ILE A 387 19.39 -12.18 -10.88
C ILE A 387 19.03 -11.61 -9.53
N TYR A 388 18.71 -10.31 -9.52
CA TYR A 388 18.25 -9.59 -8.35
C TYR A 388 16.73 -9.48 -8.36
N ALA A 389 16.10 -10.02 -7.31
CA ALA A 389 14.69 -9.89 -7.04
C ALA A 389 14.47 -8.80 -5.98
N LYS A 390 13.50 -7.92 -6.23
CA LYS A 390 13.16 -6.83 -5.31
C LYS A 390 11.65 -6.63 -5.27
N GLY A 391 11.10 -6.49 -4.08
CA GLY A 391 9.76 -5.97 -3.90
C GLY A 391 9.62 -4.58 -4.51
N THR A 392 8.46 -4.31 -5.07
CA THR A 392 8.10 -3.01 -5.67
C THR A 392 6.77 -2.48 -5.17
N GLY A 393 6.09 -3.22 -4.29
CA GLY A 393 4.71 -2.97 -3.92
C GLY A 393 3.69 -3.75 -4.75
N LEU A 394 2.42 -3.57 -4.44
CA LEU A 394 1.30 -4.39 -4.93
C LEU A 394 0.49 -3.69 -6.04
N GLY A 395 0.04 -4.45 -7.05
CA GLY A 395 -0.81 -3.94 -8.14
C GLY A 395 -0.17 -2.78 -8.90
N TYR A 396 -0.98 -1.82 -9.31
CA TYR A 396 -0.55 -0.63 -10.03
C TYR A 396 0.51 0.21 -9.27
N LEU A 397 0.49 0.14 -7.93
CA LEU A 397 1.51 0.79 -7.08
C LEU A 397 2.90 0.18 -7.33
N GLY A 398 2.94 -1.13 -7.56
CA GLY A 398 4.15 -1.88 -7.90
C GLY A 398 4.54 -1.75 -9.37
N ASP A 399 3.56 -1.82 -10.26
CA ASP A 399 3.76 -1.69 -11.72
C ASP A 399 4.42 -0.36 -12.11
N HIS A 400 4.22 0.70 -11.31
CA HIS A 400 4.94 1.97 -11.45
C HIS A 400 6.46 1.78 -11.56
N SER A 401 7.06 0.83 -10.83
CA SER A 401 8.51 0.58 -10.94
C SER A 401 8.91 0.13 -12.35
N LEU A 402 8.07 -0.67 -13.01
CA LEU A 402 8.27 -1.09 -14.39
C LEU A 402 7.96 0.06 -15.36
N SER A 403 6.88 0.82 -15.13
CA SER A 403 6.50 1.98 -15.96
C SER A 403 7.58 3.06 -15.99
N VAL A 404 8.24 3.32 -14.85
CA VAL A 404 9.36 4.27 -14.77
C VAL A 404 10.63 3.73 -15.44
N SER A 405 10.88 2.42 -15.33
CA SER A 405 12.14 1.83 -15.79
C SER A 405 12.16 1.51 -17.28
N THR A 406 11.02 1.13 -17.87
CA THR A 406 10.89 0.76 -19.28
C THR A 406 11.40 1.83 -20.25
N PRO A 407 11.00 3.12 -20.15
CA PRO A 407 11.51 4.15 -21.06
C PRO A 407 13.00 4.46 -20.83
N LEU A 408 13.57 4.03 -19.71
CA LEU A 408 14.96 4.27 -19.34
C LEU A 408 15.84 3.01 -19.44
N HIS A 409 15.37 1.98 -20.15
CA HIS A 409 16.01 0.67 -20.23
C HIS A 409 17.48 0.72 -20.71
N GLU A 410 17.85 1.69 -21.55
CA GLU A 410 19.25 1.89 -22.00
C GLU A 410 20.22 2.23 -20.84
N TYR A 411 19.69 2.83 -19.77
CA TYR A 411 20.47 3.32 -18.63
C TYR A 411 20.34 2.43 -17.39
N LEU A 412 19.44 1.45 -17.41
CA LEU A 412 19.12 0.59 -16.28
C LEU A 412 19.54 -0.86 -16.56
N PRO A 413 19.76 -1.67 -15.52
CA PRO A 413 19.98 -3.10 -15.70
C PRO A 413 18.79 -3.75 -16.42
N ALA A 414 19.05 -4.77 -17.23
CA ALA A 414 17.99 -5.50 -17.92
C ALA A 414 16.93 -5.99 -16.93
N ILE A 415 15.67 -5.68 -17.20
CA ILE A 415 14.52 -6.11 -16.39
C ILE A 415 13.89 -7.31 -17.09
N TYR A 416 13.80 -8.42 -16.38
CA TYR A 416 13.20 -9.67 -16.88
C TYR A 416 11.69 -9.67 -16.73
N GLY A 417 11.17 -8.93 -15.75
CA GLY A 417 9.75 -8.72 -15.60
C GLY A 417 9.35 -8.44 -14.17
N LEU A 418 8.03 -8.34 -14.00
CA LEU A 418 7.35 -8.19 -12.72
C LEU A 418 6.37 -9.36 -12.53
N ARG A 419 6.40 -9.99 -11.37
CA ARG A 419 5.42 -11.02 -10.97
C ARG A 419 5.05 -10.83 -9.51
N GLU A 420 3.76 -10.67 -9.26
CA GLU A 420 3.18 -10.59 -7.91
C GLU A 420 3.92 -9.64 -6.93
N GLY A 421 4.27 -8.44 -7.42
CA GLY A 421 4.96 -7.42 -6.61
C GLY A 421 6.48 -7.61 -6.46
N LEU A 422 7.07 -8.61 -7.12
CA LEU A 422 8.52 -8.78 -7.27
C LEU A 422 8.98 -8.39 -8.67
N MET A 423 9.98 -7.51 -8.75
CA MET A 423 10.70 -7.17 -9.96
C MET A 423 12.01 -7.95 -10.04
N PHE A 424 12.23 -8.57 -11.19
CA PHE A 424 13.42 -9.36 -11.51
C PHE A 424 14.27 -8.60 -12.51
N ARG A 425 15.55 -8.40 -12.18
CA ARG A 425 16.51 -7.71 -13.05
C ARG A 425 17.90 -8.31 -12.96
N ALA A 426 18.71 -8.04 -13.97
CA ALA A 426 20.14 -8.34 -13.95
C ALA A 426 20.80 -7.70 -12.72
N TRP A 427 21.64 -8.49 -12.04
CA TRP A 427 22.58 -7.94 -11.07
C TRP A 427 23.73 -7.24 -11.81
N LEU A 428 24.15 -6.07 -11.32
CA LEU A 428 25.27 -5.35 -11.91
C LEU A 428 26.58 -5.86 -11.28
N PRO A 429 27.61 -6.18 -12.07
CA PRO A 429 28.92 -6.55 -11.55
C PRO A 429 29.52 -5.44 -10.68
N ASP A 430 30.29 -5.81 -9.65
CA ASP A 430 30.95 -4.86 -8.73
C ASP A 430 31.94 -3.93 -9.45
N GLU A 431 32.47 -4.36 -10.59
CA GLU A 431 33.37 -3.60 -11.46
C GLU A 431 32.71 -2.33 -12.03
N TRP A 432 31.38 -2.31 -12.13
CA TRP A 432 30.61 -1.17 -12.62
C TRP A 432 30.34 -0.12 -11.53
N ASN A 433 30.77 -0.40 -10.29
CA ASN A 433 30.67 0.54 -9.20
C ASN A 433 31.74 1.63 -9.36
N VAL A 434 31.32 2.84 -9.75
CA VAL A 434 32.20 4.00 -9.95
C VAL A 434 33.04 4.35 -8.71
N ALA A 435 32.56 4.05 -7.50
CA ALA A 435 33.31 4.28 -6.26
C ALA A 435 34.44 3.25 -6.03
N ARG A 436 34.39 2.11 -6.72
CA ARG A 436 35.40 1.03 -6.66
C ARG A 436 36.22 0.90 -7.94
N GLY A 437 35.76 1.48 -9.05
CA GLY A 437 36.43 1.43 -10.34
C GLY A 437 37.67 2.32 -10.40
N GLN A 438 38.85 1.71 -10.38
CA GLN A 438 40.08 2.38 -10.78
C GLN A 438 40.10 2.53 -12.31
N GLY A 439 40.33 3.75 -12.82
CA GLY A 439 40.59 3.98 -14.26
C GLY A 439 39.40 4.37 -15.14
N LEU A 440 38.24 4.72 -14.58
CA LEU A 440 37.11 5.22 -15.38
C LEU A 440 37.33 6.68 -15.83
N ASP A 441 37.19 6.95 -17.13
CA ASP A 441 37.24 8.32 -17.66
C ASP A 441 36.03 9.13 -17.19
N LEU A 442 36.28 10.10 -16.31
CA LEU A 442 35.28 11.02 -15.76
C LEU A 442 34.47 11.73 -16.85
N ARG A 443 35.04 12.01 -18.03
CA ARG A 443 34.32 12.67 -19.13
C ARG A 443 33.25 11.76 -19.70
N ILE A 444 33.54 10.46 -19.84
CA ILE A 444 32.58 9.46 -20.33
C ILE A 444 31.45 9.28 -19.33
N ILE A 445 31.77 9.13 -18.04
CA ILE A 445 30.77 9.02 -16.96
C ILE A 445 29.86 10.26 -16.94
N THR A 446 30.46 11.46 -16.94
CA THR A 446 29.70 12.72 -16.89
C THR A 446 28.74 12.83 -18.06
N ARG A 447 29.19 12.50 -19.28
CA ARG A 447 28.35 12.49 -20.48
C ARG A 447 27.22 11.47 -20.37
N ARG A 448 27.47 10.28 -19.82
CA ARG A 448 26.45 9.24 -19.63
C ARG A 448 25.41 9.66 -18.58
N ILE A 449 25.83 10.27 -17.47
CA ILE A 449 24.92 10.83 -16.46
C ILE A 449 24.06 11.94 -17.06
N ALA A 450 24.65 12.87 -17.82
CA ALA A 450 23.91 13.95 -18.46
C ALA A 450 22.85 13.42 -19.45
N ARG A 451 23.19 12.40 -20.26
CA ARG A 451 22.23 11.73 -21.15
C ARG A 451 21.10 11.04 -20.38
N TYR A 452 21.41 10.35 -19.29
CA TYR A 452 20.39 9.75 -18.42
C TYR A 452 19.44 10.80 -17.86
N VAL A 453 19.95 11.93 -17.36
CA VAL A 453 19.12 13.02 -16.81
C VAL A 453 18.18 13.59 -17.88
N LEU A 454 18.68 13.81 -19.10
CA LEU A 454 17.85 14.30 -20.22
C LEU A 454 16.78 13.26 -20.62
N ALA A 455 17.17 11.99 -20.78
CA ALA A 455 16.23 10.92 -21.10
C ALA A 455 15.14 10.78 -20.02
N ARG A 456 15.52 10.91 -18.75
CA ARG A 456 14.57 10.89 -17.62
C ARG A 456 13.60 12.05 -17.66
N ARG A 457 14.09 13.27 -17.89
CA ARG A 457 13.24 14.47 -18.02
C ARG A 457 12.23 14.31 -19.15
N ASP A 458 12.68 13.84 -20.30
CA ASP A 458 11.86 13.77 -21.51
C ASP A 458 10.83 12.63 -21.43
N ALA A 459 11.24 11.47 -20.90
CA ALA A 459 10.37 10.30 -20.88
C ALA A 459 9.43 10.22 -19.66
N LEU A 460 9.76 10.88 -18.54
CA LEU A 460 8.96 10.86 -17.31
C LEU A 460 8.41 12.24 -16.94
N ALA A 461 8.18 13.09 -17.95
CA ALA A 461 7.56 14.39 -17.73
C ALA A 461 6.15 14.23 -17.13
N THR A 462 5.82 15.09 -16.17
CA THR A 462 4.46 15.22 -15.62
C THR A 462 3.82 16.50 -16.17
N GLY A 463 2.49 16.46 -16.38
CA GLY A 463 1.76 17.59 -16.97
C GLY A 463 1.63 18.80 -16.04
N SER A 464 1.81 18.62 -14.73
CA SER A 464 1.81 19.69 -13.74
C SER A 464 2.54 19.25 -12.47
N ASP A 465 2.99 20.21 -11.67
CA ASP A 465 3.45 19.96 -10.30
C ASP A 465 2.25 19.95 -9.36
N ILE A 466 1.92 18.78 -8.84
CA ILE A 466 0.80 18.55 -7.92
C ILE A 466 1.24 18.47 -6.46
N THR A 467 2.53 18.71 -6.19
CA THR A 467 3.09 18.70 -4.83
C THR A 467 2.41 19.73 -3.94
N ASP A 468 1.99 20.87 -4.51
CA ASP A 468 1.26 21.93 -3.79
C ASP A 468 -0.15 21.50 -3.32
N ARG A 469 -0.66 20.36 -3.79
CA ARG A 469 -2.00 19.83 -3.43
C ARG A 469 -1.97 18.77 -2.32
N LEU A 470 -0.78 18.31 -1.93
CA LEU A 470 -0.54 17.31 -0.86
C LEU A 470 -0.53 17.96 0.52
#